data_AF-A0A397VG80-F1
#
_entry.id   AF-A0A397VG80-F1
#
_cell.length_a   1.000
_cell.length_b   1.000
_cell.length_c   1.000
_cell.angle_alpha   90.00
_cell.angle_beta   90.00
_cell.angle_gamma   90.00
#
_symmetry.space_group_name_H-M   'P 1'
#
loop_
_entity.id
_entity.type
_entity.pdbx_description
1 polymer ?
#
loop_
_entity_poly.entity_id
_entity_poly.type
_entity_poly.pdbx_seq_one_letter_code
_entity_poly.pdbx_strand_id
1 'polypeptide(L)' 'MILEYADEGTLRTYLKTNFTRLKWTNQLRIAEEITLGLLFLHNKGIIHRDLFSIRITF' A
#
# COMPACT_ATOMS: atom_id res chain seq x y z
N MET A 1 -13.12 -11.05 1.82
CA MET A 1 -12.63 -9.72 1.39
C MET A 1 -12.46 -9.79 -0.11
N ILE A 2 -13.21 -8.99 -0.87
CA ILE A 2 -12.98 -8.84 -2.31
C ILE A 2 -11.81 -7.85 -2.41
N LEU A 3 -10.66 -8.32 -2.87
CA LEU A 3 -9.48 -7.50 -3.07
C LEU A 3 -9.40 -7.18 -4.55
N GLU A 4 -9.27 -5.90 -4.87
CA GLU A 4 -8.96 -5.45 -6.23
C GLU A 4 -7.67 -6.13 -6.68
N TYR A 5 -7.77 -6.89 -7.78
CA TYR A 5 -6.65 -7.61 -8.36
C TYR A 5 -5.82 -6.62 -9.17
N ALA A 6 -4.52 -6.66 -8.95
CA ALA A 6 -3.60 -5.68 -9.46
C ALA A 6 -2.39 -6.41 -10.04
N ASP A 7 -2.15 -6.17 -11.33
CA ASP A 7 -1.33 -7.02 -12.21
C ASP A 7 0.18 -6.96 -11.90
N GLU A 8 0.64 -5.96 -11.15
CA GLU A 8 2.08 -5.77 -10.85
C GLU A 8 2.59 -6.53 -9.60
N GLY A 9 1.77 -7.41 -9.03
CA GLY A 9 2.10 -8.18 -7.84
C GLY A 9 1.95 -7.38 -6.53
N THR A 10 2.66 -7.77 -5.47
CA THR A 10 2.51 -7.09 -4.16
C THR A 10 3.39 -5.84 -4.07
N LEU A 11 2.95 -4.81 -3.34
CA LEU A 11 3.74 -3.61 -3.02
C LEU A 11 5.10 -4.00 -2.43
N ARG A 12 5.15 -5.05 -1.61
CA ARG A 12 6.41 -5.57 -1.08
C ARG A 12 7.37 -6.03 -2.18
N THR A 13 6.88 -6.74 -3.19
CA THR A 13 7.69 -7.17 -4.33
C THR A 13 8.12 -5.98 -5.17
N TYR A 14 7.20 -5.07 -5.47
CA TYR A 14 7.48 -3.86 -6.24
C TYR A 14 8.56 -2.99 -5.58
N LEU A 15 8.43 -2.72 -4.27
CA LEU A 15 9.40 -1.93 -3.50
C LEU A 15 10.77 -2.61 -3.44
N LYS A 16 10.83 -3.94 -3.31
CA LYS A 16 12.08 -4.69 -3.30
C LYS A 16 12.78 -4.67 -4.65
N THR A 17 12.05 -4.94 -5.73
CA THR A 17 12.61 -4.97 -7.09
C THR A 17 13.09 -3.60 -7.55
N ASN A 18 12.38 -2.54 -7.15
CA ASN A 18 12.67 -1.18 -7.60
C ASN A 18 13.41 -0.34 -6.56
N PHE A 19 13.88 -0.89 -5.44
CA PHE A 19 14.44 -0.12 -4.32
C PHE A 19 15.54 0.87 -4.76
N THR A 20 16.43 0.43 -5.66
CA THR A 20 17.54 1.24 -6.19
C THR A 20 17.12 2.26 -7.26
N ARG A 21 15.96 2.07 -7.89
CA ARG A 21 15.41 2.93 -8.97
C ARG A 21 14.35 3.90 -8.45
N LEU A 22 13.75 3.58 -7.29
CA LEU A 22 12.65 4.32 -6.72
C LEU A 22 13.19 5.53 -5.96
N LYS A 23 12.93 6.72 -6.50
CA LYS A 23 13.26 7.99 -5.82
C LYS A 23 12.58 8.04 -4.46
N TRP A 24 13.28 8.62 -3.47
CA TRP A 24 12.72 8.86 -2.13
C TRP A 24 11.37 9.58 -2.15
N THR A 25 11.18 10.52 -3.09
CA THR A 25 9.91 11.23 -3.29
C THR A 25 8.76 10.28 -3.64
N ASN A 26 9.04 9.23 -4.41
CA ASN A 26 8.02 8.25 -4.78
C ASN A 26 7.69 7.34 -3.59
N GLN A 27 8.68 6.96 -2.78
CA GLN A 27 8.45 6.21 -1.54
C GLN A 27 7.55 6.99 -0.58
N LEU A 28 7.82 8.29 -0.41
CA LEU A 28 7.02 9.17 0.43
C LEU A 28 5.58 9.27 -0.06
N ARG A 29 5.39 9.46 -1.37
CA ARG A 29 4.05 9.52 -1.98
C ARG A 29 3.27 8.22 -1.75
N ILE A 30 3.90 7.07 -1.93
CA ILE A 30 3.25 5.77 -1.69
C ILE A 30 2.83 5.66 -0.22
N ALA A 31 3.69 6.05 0.72
CA ALA A 31 3.36 6.04 2.15
C ALA A 31 2.20 6.99 2.50
N GLU A 32 2.15 8.16 1.87
CA GLU A 32 1.06 9.13 2.01
C GLU A 32 -0.27 8.55 1.51
N GLU A 33 -0.30 7.99 0.30
CA GLU A 33 -1.51 7.38 -0.29
C GLU A 33 -2.05 6.23 0.58
N ILE A 34 -1.17 5.40 1.14
CA ILE A 34 -1.55 4.32 2.08
C ILE A 34 -2.15 4.90 3.36
N THR A 35 -1.53 5.93 3.92
CA THR A 35 -1.98 6.56 5.17
C THR A 35 -3.35 7.20 4.98
N LEU A 36 -3.57 7.86 3.85
CA LEU A 36 -4.86 8.45 3.49
C LEU A 36 -5.95 7.38 3.30
N GLY A 37 -5.63 6.26 2.65
CA GLY A 37 -6.55 5.12 2.52
C GLY A 37 -6.96 4.54 3.88
N LEU A 38 -5.99 4.35 4.79
CA LEU A 38 -6.26 3.88 6.15
C LEU A 38 -7.09 4.88 6.95
N LEU A 39 -6.79 6.17 6.85
CA LEU A 39 -7.57 7.23 7.49
C LEU A 39 -9.02 7.22 7.00
N PHE A 40 -9.24 7.05 5.69
CA PHE A 40 -10.57 6.93 5.12
C PHE A 40 -11.33 5.72 5.70
N LEU A 41 -10.69 4.55 5.78
CA LEU A 41 -11.29 3.35 6.37
C LEU A 41 -11.63 3.54 7.85
N HIS A 42 -10.71 4.14 8.62
CA HIS A 42 -10.94 4.44 10.04
C HIS A 42 -12.10 5.41 10.23
N ASN A 43 -12.22 6.44 9.39
CA ASN A 43 -13.35 7.38 9.41
C ASN A 43 -14.68 6.70 9.07
N LYS A 44 -14.66 5.55 8.39
CA LYS A 44 -15.83 4.71 8.13
C LYS A 44 -16.09 3.65 9.22
N GLY A 45 -15.31 3.67 10.31
CA GLY A 45 -15.39 2.68 11.38
C GLY A 45 -14.84 1.30 11.01
N ILE A 46 -14.13 1.18 9.89
CA ILE A 46 -13.54 -0.07 9.41
C ILE A 46 -12.14 -0.19 10.01
N ILE A 47 -11.95 -1.15 10.92
CA ILE A 47 -10.64 -1.48 11.49
C ILE A 47 -9.97 -2.51 10.59
N HIS A 48 -8.90 -2.14 9.89
CA HIS A 48 -8.08 -3.05 9.09
C HIS A 48 -7.21 -3.93 10.02
N ARG A 49 -7.84 -4.90 10.68
CA ARG A 49 -7.26 -5.76 11.75
C ARG A 49 -6.04 -6.61 11.33
N ASP A 50 -5.67 -6.62 10.05
CA ASP A 50 -4.52 -7.38 9.55
C ASP A 50 -3.60 -6.48 8.72
N LEU A 51 -3.02 -5.48 9.39
CA LEU A 51 -2.05 -4.55 8.80
C LEU A 51 -0.63 -5.17 8.69
N PHE A 52 -0.46 -6.46 9.04
CA PHE A 52 0.85 -7.09 9.18
C PHE A 52 1.47 -7.59 7.87
N SER A 53 0.75 -7.45 6.77
CA SER A 53 1.36 -7.48 5.46
C SER A 53 0.74 -6.37 4.65
N ILE A 54 1.51 -5.32 4.43
CA ILE A 54 1.32 -4.38 3.33
C ILE A 54 1.24 -5.20 2.03
N ARG A 55 0.02 -5.66 1.76
CA ARG A 55 -0.47 -6.27 0.53
C ARG A 55 -1.36 -5.22 -0.13
N ILE A 56 -0.77 -4.06 -0.34
CA ILE A 56 -1.26 -3.10 -1.32
C ILE A 56 -0.83 -3.71 -2.65
N THR A 57 -1.79 -4.19 -3.42
CA THR A 57 -1.58 -4.62 -4.80
C THR A 57 -1.80 -3.36 -5.65
N PHE A 58 -0.81 -3.02 -6.49
CA PHE A 58 -0.84 -1.89 -7.43
C PHE A 58 -1.48 -2.27 -8.75
#